data_AF-A0A2K9P5A7-F1
#
_entry.id   AF-A0A2K9P5A7-F1
#
_cell.length_a   1.000
_cell.length_b   1.000
_cell.length_c   1.000
_cell.angle_alpha   90.00
_cell.angle_beta   90.00
_cell.angle_gamma   90.00
#
_symmetry.space_group_name_H-M   'P 1'
#
loop_
_entity.id
_entity.type
_entity.pdbx_description
1 polymer ?
#
loop_
_entity_poly.entity_id
_entity_poly.type
_entity_poly.pdbx_seq_one_letter_code
_entity_poly.pdbx_strand_id
1 'polypeptide(L)'
;MRKIFIGLLLLIIIISVIGVSWLYPVSEISGYIKCQEIFYFDIHSNGDVDYYIGYYNIMTKGSENADLAKENIHMKKKLTLKQKYDINKCVKKIIGNDTKDKEKEVNGGGVSMCVKINDICYYSDMYIFGSKYDISNHIFKYSNWEPQSTAEKTNPNVLDLCMTMWILKPEELSQLWNFDWNNIPPKEFNQRNYKIYLKEWRDEWEKATKGIVDEIL
;
A
#
# COMPACT_ATOMS: atom_id res chain seq x y z
N MET A 1 -49.38 12.69 -3.41
CA MET A 1 -48.58 12.26 -4.58
C MET A 1 -47.12 12.71 -4.53
N ARG A 2 -46.81 14.01 -4.36
CA ARG A 2 -45.42 14.54 -4.37
C ARG A 2 -44.44 13.88 -3.37
N LYS A 3 -44.88 13.59 -2.14
CA LYS A 3 -44.05 12.94 -1.09
C LYS A 3 -43.72 11.47 -1.40
N ILE A 4 -44.67 10.74 -2.01
CA ILE A 4 -44.48 9.34 -2.42
C ILE A 4 -43.47 9.26 -3.56
N PHE A 5 -43.55 10.20 -4.52
CA PHE A 5 -42.65 10.28 -5.65
C PHE A 5 -41.20 10.57 -5.23
N ILE A 6 -41.00 11.48 -4.26
CA ILE A 6 -39.67 11.78 -3.70
C ILE A 6 -39.09 10.55 -2.97
N GLY A 7 -39.92 9.85 -2.18
CA GLY A 7 -39.50 8.63 -1.50
C GLY A 7 -39.07 7.52 -2.46
N LEU A 8 -39.82 7.33 -3.56
CA LEU A 8 -39.50 6.34 -4.59
C LEU A 8 -38.20 6.70 -5.34
N LEU A 9 -38.01 7.98 -5.65
CA LEU A 9 -36.80 8.46 -6.33
C LEU A 9 -35.54 8.26 -5.47
N LEU A 10 -35.63 8.56 -4.18
CA LEU A 10 -34.54 8.32 -3.22
C LEU A 10 -34.21 6.84 -3.10
N LEU A 11 -35.22 5.97 -3.07
CA LEU A 11 -35.03 4.52 -3.04
C LEU A 11 -34.28 4.02 -4.29
N ILE A 12 -34.66 4.49 -5.48
CA ILE A 12 -33.98 4.14 -6.75
C ILE A 12 -32.53 4.63 -6.75
N ILE A 13 -32.26 5.84 -6.24
CA ILE A 13 -30.90 6.38 -6.12
C ILE A 13 -30.07 5.53 -5.14
N ILE A 14 -30.65 5.13 -4.00
CA ILE A 14 -29.94 4.29 -3.02
C ILE A 14 -29.63 2.92 -3.61
N ILE A 15 -30.61 2.27 -4.25
CA ILE A 15 -30.43 0.95 -4.89
C ILE A 15 -29.40 1.03 -6.03
N SER A 16 -29.45 2.08 -6.85
CA SER A 16 -28.48 2.26 -7.93
C SER A 16 -27.07 2.55 -7.42
N VAL A 17 -26.89 3.36 -6.36
CA VAL A 17 -25.58 3.58 -5.75
C VAL A 17 -25.02 2.31 -5.11
N ILE A 18 -25.85 1.55 -4.38
CA ILE A 18 -25.45 0.26 -3.79
C ILE A 18 -25.11 -0.74 -4.90
N GLY A 19 -25.95 -0.84 -5.93
CA GLY A 19 -25.75 -1.72 -7.07
C GLY A 19 -24.48 -1.39 -7.85
N VAL A 20 -24.23 -0.12 -8.15
CA VAL A 20 -23.01 0.34 -8.81
C VAL A 20 -21.78 0.07 -7.92
N SER A 21 -21.87 0.27 -6.60
CA SER A 21 -20.77 -0.06 -5.69
C SER A 21 -20.42 -1.55 -5.69
N TRP A 22 -21.42 -2.42 -5.82
CA TRP A 22 -21.23 -3.87 -5.92
C TRP A 22 -20.66 -4.28 -7.29
N LEU A 23 -21.18 -3.70 -8.37
CA LEU A 23 -20.84 -4.06 -9.74
C LEU A 23 -19.57 -3.38 -10.29
N TYR A 24 -19.11 -2.29 -9.68
CA TYR A 24 -17.89 -1.62 -10.12
C TYR A 24 -16.68 -2.53 -9.83
N PRO A 25 -15.98 -3.02 -10.86
CA PRO A 25 -14.85 -3.90 -10.67
C PRO A 25 -13.63 -3.11 -10.20
N VAL A 26 -12.80 -3.75 -9.39
CA VAL A 26 -11.46 -3.28 -9.07
C VAL A 26 -10.45 -4.19 -9.76
N SER A 27 -9.26 -3.66 -10.05
CA SER A 27 -8.17 -4.45 -10.60
C SER A 27 -7.78 -5.54 -9.60
N GLU A 28 -7.66 -6.77 -10.08
CA GLU A 28 -7.12 -7.87 -9.26
C GLU A 28 -5.63 -7.65 -9.05
N ILE A 29 -5.27 -7.46 -7.79
CA ILE A 29 -3.91 -7.14 -7.41
C ILE A 29 -3.59 -7.84 -6.10
N SER A 30 -2.34 -8.27 -5.97
CA SER A 30 -1.77 -8.62 -4.67
C SER A 30 -0.57 -7.76 -4.37
N GLY A 31 -0.16 -7.68 -3.12
CA GLY A 31 1.02 -6.95 -2.75
C GLY A 31 1.44 -7.15 -1.31
N TYR A 32 2.60 -6.61 -0.98
CA TYR A 32 3.16 -6.73 0.36
C TYR A 32 3.96 -5.51 0.81
N ILE A 33 4.12 -5.43 2.13
CA ILE A 33 5.16 -4.68 2.83
C ILE A 33 5.98 -5.72 3.59
N LYS A 34 7.26 -5.86 3.24
CA LYS A 34 8.21 -6.80 3.84
C LYS A 34 9.20 -6.01 4.70
N CYS A 35 9.19 -6.29 5.99
CA CYS A 35 10.14 -5.84 7.00
C CYS A 35 10.72 -7.09 7.69
N GLN A 36 10.81 -7.09 9.03
CA GLN A 36 11.00 -8.34 9.78
C GLN A 36 9.73 -9.19 9.76
N GLU A 37 8.57 -8.55 9.85
CA GLU A 37 7.26 -9.12 9.59
C GLU A 37 6.79 -8.78 8.16
N ILE A 38 5.82 -9.55 7.66
CA ILE A 38 5.22 -9.31 6.35
C ILE A 38 3.76 -8.94 6.55
N PHE A 39 3.38 -7.82 5.95
CA PHE A 39 1.99 -7.47 5.68
C PHE A 39 1.69 -7.77 4.22
N TYR A 40 0.66 -8.57 3.97
CA TYR A 40 0.24 -8.95 2.62
C TYR A 40 -1.24 -8.64 2.41
N PHE A 41 -1.59 -8.28 1.17
CA PHE A 41 -2.97 -8.07 0.77
C PHE A 41 -3.24 -8.68 -0.61
N ASP A 42 -4.48 -9.12 -0.82
CA ASP A 42 -4.98 -9.63 -2.09
C ASP A 42 -6.37 -9.04 -2.37
N ILE A 43 -6.54 -8.38 -3.51
CA ILE A 43 -7.77 -7.70 -3.91
C ILE A 43 -8.41 -8.49 -5.04
N HIS A 44 -9.64 -8.95 -4.80
CA HIS A 44 -10.45 -9.63 -5.79
C HIS A 44 -11.23 -8.64 -6.65
N SER A 45 -11.57 -9.02 -7.88
CA SER A 45 -12.29 -8.16 -8.84
C SER A 45 -13.60 -7.58 -8.31
N ASN A 46 -14.27 -8.30 -7.41
CA ASN A 46 -15.51 -7.87 -6.76
C ASN A 46 -15.29 -6.83 -5.63
N GLY A 47 -14.04 -6.52 -5.26
CA GLY A 47 -13.65 -5.61 -4.18
C GLY A 47 -13.54 -6.23 -2.79
N ASP A 48 -13.59 -7.56 -2.66
CA ASP A 48 -13.14 -8.23 -1.45
C ASP A 48 -11.64 -8.13 -1.35
N VAL A 49 -11.13 -7.90 -0.14
CA VAL A 49 -9.71 -7.87 0.14
C VAL A 49 -9.40 -8.81 1.28
N ASP A 50 -8.45 -9.70 1.04
CA ASP A 50 -7.84 -10.55 2.04
C ASP A 50 -6.56 -9.89 2.54
N TYR A 51 -6.41 -9.77 3.85
CA TYR A 51 -5.22 -9.24 4.51
C TYR A 51 -4.58 -10.31 5.38
N TYR A 52 -3.26 -10.32 5.40
CA TYR A 52 -2.47 -11.29 6.16
C TYR A 52 -1.31 -10.57 6.85
N ILE A 53 -1.06 -10.92 8.12
CA ILE A 53 0.16 -10.55 8.84
C ILE A 53 0.79 -11.84 9.37
N GLY A 54 2.09 -12.01 9.15
CA GLY A 54 2.84 -13.17 9.63
C GLY A 54 4.35 -13.13 9.36
N TYR A 55 5.04 -14.17 9.85
CA TYR A 55 6.49 -14.33 9.73
C TYR A 55 6.90 -15.11 8.47
N TYR A 56 7.82 -14.53 7.69
CA TYR A 56 8.72 -15.08 6.65
C TYR A 56 8.20 -16.01 5.52
N ASN A 57 7.15 -16.82 5.69
CA ASN A 57 6.80 -17.89 4.73
C ASN A 57 5.86 -17.50 3.57
N ILE A 58 5.15 -16.36 3.66
CA ILE A 58 4.16 -15.95 2.64
C ILE A 58 4.84 -15.63 1.28
N MET A 59 6.06 -15.10 1.31
CA MET A 59 6.70 -14.57 0.09
C MET A 59 7.12 -15.62 -0.93
N THR A 60 7.53 -16.80 -0.46
CA THR A 60 8.12 -17.81 -1.36
C THR A 60 7.08 -18.53 -2.22
N LYS A 61 5.79 -18.31 -1.94
CA LYS A 61 4.73 -19.17 -2.48
C LYS A 61 3.42 -18.45 -2.88
N GLY A 62 3.35 -17.12 -2.85
CA GLY A 62 2.14 -16.37 -3.25
C GLY A 62 0.94 -16.49 -2.30
N SER A 63 -0.16 -15.75 -2.56
CA SER A 63 -1.39 -15.78 -1.73
C SER A 63 -1.96 -17.17 -1.54
N GLU A 64 -1.85 -18.01 -2.58
CA GLU A 64 -2.27 -19.41 -2.59
C GLU A 64 -1.69 -20.27 -1.45
N ASN A 65 -0.60 -19.81 -0.82
CA ASN A 65 0.03 -20.48 0.30
C ASN A 65 0.03 -19.65 1.60
N ALA A 66 -0.59 -18.47 1.62
CA ALA A 66 -0.73 -17.63 2.81
C ALA A 66 -1.61 -18.33 3.88
N ASP A 67 -2.58 -19.12 3.46
CA ASP A 67 -3.44 -19.93 4.35
C ASP A 67 -2.72 -21.14 4.97
N LEU A 68 -1.53 -21.51 4.49
CA LEU A 68 -0.85 -22.75 4.88
C LEU A 68 0.12 -22.60 6.06
N ALA A 69 0.47 -21.37 6.45
CA ALA A 69 1.24 -21.15 7.67
C ALA A 69 0.28 -20.89 8.83
N LYS A 70 0.25 -21.83 9.79
CA LYS A 70 -0.61 -21.79 11.00
C LYS A 70 -0.48 -20.52 11.85
N GLU A 71 0.53 -19.71 11.59
CA GLU A 71 0.86 -18.49 12.34
C GLU A 71 0.36 -17.21 11.66
N ASN A 72 -0.19 -17.31 10.44
CA ASN A 72 -0.71 -16.16 9.72
C ASN A 72 -2.11 -15.80 10.21
N ILE A 73 -2.33 -14.53 10.52
CA ILE A 73 -3.66 -14.03 10.87
C ILE A 73 -4.29 -13.42 9.63
N HIS A 74 -5.40 -14.01 9.21
CA HIS A 74 -6.17 -13.64 8.02
C HIS A 74 -7.42 -12.85 8.41
N MET A 75 -7.64 -11.72 7.73
CA MET A 75 -8.87 -10.96 7.86
C MET A 75 -9.36 -10.43 6.51
N LYS A 76 -10.68 -10.29 6.38
CA LYS A 76 -11.31 -9.80 5.15
C LYS A 76 -11.91 -8.42 5.32
N LYS A 77 -11.92 -7.63 4.25
CA LYS A 77 -12.67 -6.37 4.17
C LYS A 77 -13.26 -6.15 2.78
N LYS A 78 -14.46 -5.57 2.72
CA LYS A 78 -15.05 -5.08 1.47
C LYS A 78 -14.64 -3.63 1.19
N LEU A 79 -14.16 -3.36 -0.02
CA LEU A 79 -13.89 -2.00 -0.49
C LEU A 79 -15.18 -1.25 -0.85
N THR A 80 -15.21 0.02 -0.45
CA THR A 80 -16.21 1.00 -0.91
C THR A 80 -15.94 1.39 -2.36
N LEU A 81 -16.97 1.90 -3.06
CA LEU A 81 -16.84 2.41 -4.43
C LEU A 81 -15.70 3.42 -4.58
N LYS A 82 -15.54 4.34 -3.62
CA LYS A 82 -14.46 5.33 -3.63
C LYS A 82 -13.08 4.68 -3.54
N GLN A 83 -12.90 3.69 -2.66
CA GLN A 83 -11.62 2.98 -2.53
C GLN A 83 -11.30 2.19 -3.81
N LYS A 84 -12.29 1.51 -4.40
CA LYS A 84 -12.12 0.83 -5.69
C LYS A 84 -11.64 1.79 -6.79
N TYR A 85 -12.26 2.97 -6.89
CA TYR A 85 -11.87 4.01 -7.84
C TYR A 85 -10.43 4.51 -7.60
N ASP A 86 -10.09 4.83 -6.35
CA ASP A 86 -8.76 5.34 -5.98
C ASP A 86 -7.66 4.28 -6.27
N ILE A 87 -7.92 3.01 -5.97
CA ILE A 87 -7.02 1.88 -6.27
C ILE A 87 -6.83 1.72 -7.78
N ASN A 88 -7.91 1.67 -8.57
CA ASN A 88 -7.81 1.56 -10.03
C ASN A 88 -7.01 2.71 -10.65
N LYS A 89 -7.15 3.94 -10.10
CA LYS A 89 -6.37 5.09 -10.53
C LYS A 89 -4.88 4.91 -10.21
N CYS A 90 -4.55 4.37 -9.04
CA CYS A 90 -3.17 4.08 -8.64
C CYS A 90 -2.55 2.97 -9.52
N VAL A 91 -3.27 1.88 -9.76
CA VAL A 91 -2.84 0.76 -10.64
C VAL A 91 -2.47 1.25 -12.04
N LYS A 92 -3.29 2.11 -12.65
CA LYS A 92 -2.97 2.70 -13.96
C LYS A 92 -1.65 3.48 -13.96
N LYS A 93 -1.35 4.20 -12.87
CA LYS A 93 -0.08 4.92 -12.73
C LYS A 93 1.10 3.97 -12.53
N ILE A 94 0.93 2.91 -11.74
CA ILE A 94 1.96 1.88 -11.54
C ILE A 94 2.37 1.26 -12.87
N ILE A 95 1.38 0.79 -13.66
CA ILE A 95 1.61 0.17 -14.97
C ILE A 95 2.28 1.15 -15.93
N GLY A 96 1.84 2.41 -15.95
CA GLY A 96 2.35 3.44 -16.84
C GLY A 96 3.78 3.92 -16.55
N ASN A 97 4.34 3.63 -15.37
CA ASN A 97 5.68 4.06 -14.97
C ASN A 97 6.80 3.07 -15.42
N ASP A 98 6.44 1.98 -16.11
CA ASP A 98 7.31 0.93 -16.73
C ASP A 98 8.54 0.45 -15.92
N THR A 99 8.46 0.55 -14.59
CA THR A 99 9.51 0.13 -13.64
C THR A 99 9.27 -1.33 -13.25
N LYS A 100 9.39 -2.21 -14.25
CA LYS A 100 9.35 -3.67 -14.07
C LYS A 100 10.69 -4.14 -13.54
N ASP A 101 10.88 -4.12 -12.22
CA ASP A 101 12.13 -4.56 -11.60
C ASP A 101 12.07 -5.99 -11.06
N LYS A 102 13.22 -6.54 -10.71
CA LYS A 102 13.34 -7.78 -9.92
C LYS A 102 13.30 -7.45 -8.43
N GLU A 103 12.85 -8.38 -7.59
CA GLU A 103 12.96 -8.25 -6.13
C GLU A 103 14.43 -7.96 -5.79
N LYS A 104 14.70 -6.80 -5.19
CA LYS A 104 16.03 -6.48 -4.67
C LYS A 104 16.17 -7.19 -3.32
N GLU A 105 17.14 -8.10 -3.21
CA GLU A 105 17.45 -8.76 -1.93
C GLU A 105 17.82 -7.72 -0.88
N VAL A 106 17.21 -7.85 0.30
CA VAL A 106 17.42 -6.94 1.43
C VAL A 106 18.44 -7.56 2.37
N ASN A 107 19.66 -7.04 2.38
CA ASN A 107 20.59 -7.25 3.47
C ASN A 107 20.42 -6.11 4.51
N GLY A 108 20.16 -6.45 5.78
CA GLY A 108 20.24 -5.48 6.88
C GLY A 108 19.01 -4.62 7.19
N GLY A 109 17.81 -5.21 7.28
CA GLY A 109 16.65 -4.54 7.91
C GLY A 109 15.93 -3.49 7.05
N GLY A 110 16.12 -3.51 5.73
CA GLY A 110 15.39 -2.65 4.80
C GLY A 110 13.92 -3.05 4.61
N VAL A 111 13.13 -2.11 4.11
CA VAL A 111 11.73 -2.32 3.73
C VAL A 111 11.64 -2.60 2.24
N SER A 112 10.93 -3.66 1.85
CA SER A 112 10.61 -3.97 0.46
C SER A 112 9.10 -3.97 0.26
N MET A 113 8.62 -3.26 -0.75
CA MET A 113 7.20 -3.25 -1.11
C MET A 113 7.03 -3.67 -2.56
N CYS A 114 6.01 -4.48 -2.81
CA CYS A 114 5.68 -4.98 -4.14
C CYS A 114 4.17 -4.97 -4.35
N VAL A 115 3.76 -4.70 -5.57
CA VAL A 115 2.40 -4.89 -6.07
C VAL A 115 2.47 -5.76 -7.32
N LYS A 116 1.80 -6.90 -7.31
CA LYS A 116 1.63 -7.81 -8.44
C LYS A 116 0.31 -7.46 -9.16
N ILE A 117 0.41 -7.07 -10.42
CA ILE A 117 -0.73 -6.76 -11.30
C ILE A 117 -0.54 -7.58 -12.58
N ASN A 118 -1.56 -8.36 -12.99
CA ASN A 118 -1.51 -9.20 -14.21
C ASN A 118 -0.23 -10.05 -14.31
N ASP A 119 0.12 -10.73 -13.22
CA ASP A 119 1.35 -11.53 -13.08
C ASP A 119 2.68 -10.80 -13.16
N ILE A 120 2.66 -9.46 -13.22
CA ILE A 120 3.87 -8.63 -13.22
C ILE A 120 4.02 -7.99 -11.85
N CYS A 121 5.18 -8.20 -11.22
CA CYS A 121 5.55 -7.54 -9.98
C CYS A 121 6.16 -6.15 -10.25
N TYR A 122 5.60 -5.14 -9.59
CA TYR A 122 6.11 -3.78 -9.56
C TYR A 122 6.61 -3.48 -8.16
N TYR A 123 7.82 -2.93 -8.06
CA TYR A 123 8.48 -2.71 -6.78
C TYR A 123 8.58 -1.22 -6.47
N SER A 124 8.49 -0.87 -5.19
CA SER A 124 9.04 0.42 -4.74
C SER A 124 10.56 0.27 -4.64
N ASP A 125 11.30 1.38 -4.66
CA ASP A 125 12.70 1.29 -4.26
C ASP A 125 12.83 0.88 -2.80
N MET A 126 13.99 0.32 -2.48
CA MET A 126 14.36 -0.05 -1.13
C MET A 126 14.61 1.22 -0.32
N TYR A 127 13.94 1.33 0.82
CA TYR A 127 14.23 2.36 1.81
C TYR A 127 14.62 1.66 3.11
N ILE A 128 15.85 1.89 3.56
CA ILE A 128 16.25 1.55 4.92
C ILE A 128 15.82 2.73 5.79
N PHE A 129 14.68 2.62 6.46
CA PHE A 129 14.40 3.51 7.59
C PHE A 129 15.27 3.05 8.77
N GLY A 130 16.49 3.57 8.81
CA GLY A 130 17.33 3.50 10.01
C GLY A 130 16.95 4.55 11.06
N SER A 131 15.75 5.14 10.99
CA SER A 131 15.52 6.43 11.60
C SER A 131 14.08 6.71 11.97
N LYS A 132 13.92 7.19 13.22
CA LYS A 132 12.67 7.68 13.79
C LYS A 132 12.11 8.81 12.91
N TYR A 133 10.90 8.63 12.38
CA TYR A 133 10.12 9.77 11.91
C TYR A 133 9.85 10.69 13.11
N ASP A 134 10.40 11.90 13.08
CA ASP A 134 10.21 12.88 14.15
C ASP A 134 8.92 13.65 13.89
N ILE A 135 7.82 13.20 14.51
CA ILE A 135 6.48 13.76 14.34
C ILE A 135 6.41 15.23 14.74
N SER A 136 7.15 15.62 15.77
CA SER A 136 7.22 17.01 16.22
C SER A 136 7.78 17.94 15.15
N ASN A 137 8.63 17.42 14.27
CA ASN A 137 9.36 18.22 13.30
C ASN A 137 9.01 17.90 11.85
N HIS A 138 8.18 16.88 11.57
CA HIS A 138 7.87 16.40 10.22
C HIS A 138 9.13 16.07 9.40
N ILE A 139 10.17 15.57 10.06
CA ILE A 139 11.46 15.26 9.42
C ILE A 139 11.68 13.76 9.47
N PHE A 140 11.88 13.17 8.30
CA PHE A 140 12.61 11.91 8.19
C PHE A 140 14.07 12.21 8.54
N LYS A 141 14.47 11.94 9.78
CA LYS A 141 15.89 11.86 10.08
C LYS A 141 16.41 10.72 9.21
N TYR A 142 17.52 10.86 8.52
CA TYR A 142 18.17 9.71 7.91
C TYR A 142 19.28 9.33 8.89
N SER A 143 19.31 8.10 9.40
CA SER A 143 20.58 7.61 9.97
C SER A 143 21.58 7.63 8.82
N ASN A 144 22.81 8.10 9.04
CA ASN A 144 23.93 8.31 8.10
C ASN A 144 24.22 7.20 7.06
N TRP A 145 23.22 6.82 6.28
CA TRP A 145 23.23 5.77 5.28
C TRP A 145 22.67 6.40 4.03
N GLU A 146 23.54 6.52 3.04
CA GLU A 146 23.20 6.99 1.72
C GLU A 146 22.06 6.11 1.17
N PRO A 147 21.02 6.70 0.56
CA PRO A 147 20.03 5.91 -0.14
C PRO A 147 20.76 5.04 -1.16
N GLN A 148 20.76 3.71 -0.97
CA GLN A 148 21.17 2.76 -2.02
C GLN A 148 20.11 2.70 -3.16
N SER A 149 19.32 3.75 -3.32
CA SER A 149 18.44 3.90 -4.47
C SER A 149 19.26 4.57 -5.56
N THR A 150 19.44 3.90 -6.69
CA THR A 150 19.55 4.61 -7.95
C THR A 150 18.19 5.28 -8.17
N ALA A 151 18.05 6.52 -7.68
CA ALA A 151 16.85 7.37 -7.72
C ALA A 151 16.06 7.32 -9.05
N GLU A 152 16.74 7.00 -10.15
CA GLU A 152 16.21 6.90 -11.50
C GLU A 152 15.17 5.79 -11.72
N LYS A 153 14.92 4.88 -10.76
CA LYS A 153 14.06 3.69 -10.99
C LYS A 153 12.98 3.42 -9.94
N THR A 154 12.67 4.37 -9.06
CA THR A 154 11.60 4.19 -8.07
C THR A 154 10.21 4.27 -8.72
N ASN A 155 9.30 3.33 -8.41
CA ASN A 155 7.87 3.54 -8.61
C ASN A 155 7.17 4.04 -7.32
N PRO A 156 7.04 5.36 -7.10
CA PRO A 156 6.41 5.89 -5.88
C PRO A 156 4.95 5.46 -5.72
N ASN A 157 4.29 5.08 -6.82
CA ASN A 157 2.90 4.62 -6.79
C ASN A 157 2.77 3.23 -6.15
N VAL A 158 3.81 2.40 -6.15
CA VAL A 158 3.80 1.10 -5.45
C VAL A 158 3.73 1.33 -3.93
N LEU A 159 4.56 2.25 -3.42
CA LEU A 159 4.54 2.62 -2.01
C LEU A 159 3.17 3.18 -1.61
N ASP A 160 2.62 4.09 -2.40
CA ASP A 160 1.29 4.66 -2.11
C ASP A 160 0.22 3.59 -1.96
N LEU A 161 0.23 2.61 -2.85
CA LEU A 161 -0.76 1.55 -2.86
C LEU A 161 -0.58 0.65 -1.65
N CYS A 162 0.63 0.17 -1.37
CA CYS A 162 0.90 -0.65 -0.18
C CYS A 162 0.51 0.06 1.12
N MET A 163 0.85 1.35 1.26
CA MET A 163 0.49 2.15 2.43
C MET A 163 -1.01 2.46 2.50
N THR A 164 -1.67 2.62 1.35
CA THR A 164 -3.14 2.70 1.29
C THR A 164 -3.76 1.41 1.80
N MET A 165 -3.27 0.25 1.36
CA MET A 165 -3.77 -1.04 1.81
C MET A 165 -3.53 -1.26 3.30
N TRP A 166 -2.39 -0.82 3.82
CA TRP A 166 -2.13 -0.81 5.27
C TRP A 166 -3.19 -0.04 6.07
N ILE A 167 -3.60 1.14 5.59
CA ILE A 167 -4.61 1.98 6.26
C ILE A 167 -6.01 1.38 6.11
N LEU A 168 -6.25 0.67 5.01
CA LEU A 168 -7.52 0.04 4.74
C LEU A 168 -7.69 -1.29 5.47
N LYS A 169 -6.64 -1.93 5.99
CA LYS A 169 -6.77 -3.18 6.72
C LYS A 169 -7.71 -3.06 7.95
N PRO A 170 -8.33 -4.16 8.42
CA PRO A 170 -9.04 -4.21 9.70
C PRO A 170 -8.17 -3.76 10.87
N GLU A 171 -8.74 -3.06 11.85
CA GLU A 171 -7.96 -2.40 12.92
C GLU A 171 -7.22 -3.42 13.80
N GLU A 172 -7.82 -4.60 13.99
CA GLU A 172 -7.31 -5.73 14.73
C GLU A 172 -5.96 -6.21 14.21
N LEU A 173 -5.73 -6.15 12.89
CA LEU A 173 -4.43 -6.47 12.31
C LEU A 173 -3.33 -5.50 12.74
N SER A 174 -3.66 -4.25 13.09
CA SER A 174 -2.66 -3.28 13.56
C SER A 174 -2.06 -3.67 14.91
N GLN A 175 -2.79 -4.44 15.73
CA GLN A 175 -2.32 -4.89 17.05
C GLN A 175 -1.25 -5.99 16.95
N LEU A 176 -1.20 -6.67 15.81
CA LEU A 176 -0.28 -7.77 15.54
C LEU A 176 1.04 -7.29 14.95
N TRP A 177 1.07 -6.03 14.50
CA TRP A 177 2.26 -5.44 13.92
C TRP A 177 3.20 -4.98 15.03
N ASN A 178 4.36 -5.62 15.11
CA ASN A 178 5.35 -5.23 16.08
C ASN A 178 6.11 -3.99 15.58
N PHE A 179 5.68 -2.81 16.02
CA PHE A 179 6.34 -1.54 15.64
C PHE A 179 7.76 -1.38 16.18
N ASP A 180 8.15 -2.14 17.22
CA ASP A 180 9.53 -2.13 17.72
C ASP A 180 10.45 -2.93 16.79
N TRP A 181 9.90 -3.89 16.04
CA TRP A 181 10.63 -4.73 15.08
C TRP A 181 10.47 -4.23 13.64
N ASN A 182 9.38 -3.54 13.36
CA ASN A 182 9.05 -2.98 12.05
C ASN A 182 8.94 -1.46 12.13
N ASN A 183 9.94 -0.76 11.61
CA ASN A 183 9.96 0.71 11.58
C ASN A 183 8.93 1.32 10.61
N ILE A 184 8.34 0.52 9.72
CA ILE A 184 7.37 0.96 8.71
C ILE A 184 6.17 0.01 8.65
N PRO A 185 4.95 0.55 8.54
CA PRO A 185 4.64 1.96 8.73
C PRO A 185 4.88 2.38 10.19
N PRO A 186 5.21 3.66 10.46
CA PRO A 186 5.45 4.11 11.83
C PRO A 186 4.16 3.99 12.65
N LYS A 187 4.29 3.83 13.97
CA LYS A 187 3.16 3.58 14.88
C LYS A 187 2.05 4.62 14.77
N GLU A 188 2.42 5.84 14.43
CA GLU A 188 1.52 6.97 14.36
C GLU A 188 0.85 7.10 12.99
N PHE A 189 1.24 6.30 12.00
CA PHE A 189 0.63 6.25 10.68
C PHE A 189 -0.77 5.64 10.74
N ASN A 190 -1.79 6.50 10.63
CA ASN A 190 -3.19 6.12 10.76
C ASN A 190 -4.09 6.90 9.77
N GLN A 191 -5.39 6.59 9.78
CA GLN A 191 -6.37 7.18 8.85
C GLN A 191 -6.42 8.72 8.86
N ARG A 192 -6.02 9.37 9.96
CA ARG A 192 -6.07 10.83 10.10
C ARG A 192 -4.88 11.53 9.44
N ASN A 193 -3.70 10.91 9.44
CA ASN A 193 -2.47 11.55 9.01
C ASN A 193 -1.77 10.87 7.83
N TYR A 194 -2.22 9.71 7.36
CA TYR A 194 -1.54 8.95 6.30
C TYR A 194 -1.26 9.76 5.02
N LYS A 195 -2.17 10.65 4.62
CA LYS A 195 -1.97 11.51 3.44
C LYS A 195 -0.84 12.50 3.61
N ILE A 196 -0.66 13.01 4.83
CA ILE A 196 0.42 13.95 5.17
C ILE A 196 1.75 13.21 5.04
N TYR A 197 1.87 12.03 5.68
CA TYR A 197 3.05 11.17 5.56
C TYR A 197 3.39 10.79 4.12
N LEU A 198 2.39 10.35 3.33
CA LEU A 198 2.62 10.00 1.93
C LEU A 198 3.06 11.20 1.09
N LYS A 199 2.52 12.40 1.38
CA LYS A 199 2.94 13.62 0.71
C LYS A 199 4.37 13.99 1.09
N GLU A 200 4.70 14.02 2.37
CA GLU A 200 6.04 14.34 2.86
C GLU A 200 7.09 13.37 2.32
N TRP A 201 6.78 12.07 2.30
CA TRP A 201 7.66 11.07 1.70
C TRP A 201 7.90 11.34 0.22
N ARG A 202 6.85 11.67 -0.55
CA ARG A 202 7.00 12.05 -1.96
C ARG A 202 7.84 13.30 -2.13
N ASP A 203 7.57 14.34 -1.34
CA ASP A 203 8.27 15.61 -1.43
C ASP A 203 9.77 15.41 -1.15
N GLU A 204 10.12 14.59 -0.16
CA GLU A 204 11.51 14.22 0.15
C GLU A 204 12.14 13.36 -0.95
N TRP A 205 11.42 12.38 -1.48
CA TRP A 205 11.88 11.58 -2.62
C TRP A 205 12.14 12.45 -3.85
N GLU A 206 11.22 13.37 -4.18
CA GLU A 206 11.38 14.30 -5.29
C GLU A 206 12.59 15.21 -5.10
N LYS A 207 12.87 15.70 -3.89
CA LYS A 207 14.07 16.49 -3.61
C LYS A 207 15.34 15.66 -3.82
N ALA A 208 15.39 14.46 -3.25
CA ALA A 208 16.54 13.57 -3.35
C ALA A 208 16.84 13.19 -4.81
N THR A 209 15.80 12.98 -5.61
CA THR A 209 15.91 12.59 -7.02
C THR A 209 16.17 13.76 -7.98
N LYS A 210 15.59 14.94 -7.73
CA LYS A 210 15.87 16.15 -8.53
C LYS A 210 17.31 16.63 -8.39
N GLY A 211 17.87 16.58 -7.18
CA GLY A 211 19.28 16.95 -6.96
C GLY A 211 20.27 16.07 -7.74
N ILE A 212 19.93 14.81 -7.97
CA ILE A 212 20.76 13.87 -8.74
C ILE A 212 20.72 14.20 -10.25
N VAL A 213 19.58 14.67 -10.77
CA VAL A 213 19.45 15.04 -12.19
C VAL A 213 20.21 16.34 -12.51
N ASP A 214 20.20 17.31 -11.59
CA ASP A 214 20.89 18.59 -11.77
C ASP A 214 22.43 18.48 -11.63
N GLU A 215 22.95 17.43 -10.97
CA GLU A 215 24.40 17.17 -10.87
C GLU A 215 24.97 16.36 -12.06
N ILE A 216 24.11 15.74 -12.86
CA ILE A 216 24.49 14.90 -14.01
C ILE A 216 24.47 15.69 -15.34
N LEU A 217 23.84 16.87 -15.38
CA LEU A 217 23.78 17.78 -16.55
C LEU A 217 24.83 18.90 -16.50
#